data_AF-A0A522XGQ0-F1
#
_entry.id   AF-A0A522XGQ0-F1
#
_cell.length_a   1.000
_cell.length_b   1.000
_cell.length_c   1.000
_cell.angle_alpha   90.00
_cell.angle_beta   90.00
_cell.angle_gamma   90.00
#
_symmetry.space_group_name_H-M   'P 1'
#
loop_
_entity.id
_entity.type
_entity.pdbx_description
1 polymer ?
#
loop_
_entity_poly.entity_id
_entity_poly.type
_entity_poly.pdbx_seq_one_letter_code
_entity_poly.pdbx_strand_id
1 'polypeptide(L)'
;MTKVSKHKSERYITGSYSIPTFVAKPEKFDLTYDVAILRRGKDKKLHYFTIDEDTEQEVEITPEQAWGDFRERLLANAMSHDIIPACLRILEKDGWDCSFDDLYTDAHFIIDEYEEDFSNHKGTALQAIKLLPQHHDDWATRLIRRWQDFQPFVWYGLRQSKFTSFYEDLDESDVADRFVCFYDPEEPLGIIASSFTDLVNHINSGKEDWDEERNSLKRAIYDLITIAPSRNNNQQELDKLKELKRLNDQLLSGILEDVLDEVKGHPGLQGKTSYLSDIEKFVSQIE
;
A
#
# COMPACT_ATOMS: atom_id res chain seq x y z
N MET A 1 -41.38 -5.01 -12.96
CA MET A 1 -40.49 -6.19 -12.97
C MET A 1 -39.09 -5.72 -13.27
N THR A 2 -38.33 -5.40 -12.23
CA THR A 2 -36.96 -4.89 -12.35
C THR A 2 -36.04 -6.10 -12.51
N LYS A 3 -35.34 -6.20 -13.64
CA LYS A 3 -34.29 -7.20 -13.85
C LYS A 3 -33.18 -6.92 -12.86
N VAL A 4 -33.06 -7.77 -11.83
CA VAL A 4 -31.88 -7.83 -10.98
C VAL A 4 -30.74 -8.38 -11.84
N SER A 5 -29.83 -7.50 -12.24
CA SER A 5 -28.54 -7.88 -12.80
C SER A 5 -27.81 -8.73 -11.75
N LYS A 6 -27.66 -10.03 -12.03
CA LYS A 6 -26.74 -10.91 -11.32
C LYS A 6 -25.31 -10.64 -11.81
N HIS A 7 -24.73 -9.51 -11.43
CA HIS A 7 -23.28 -9.47 -11.27
C HIS A 7 -23.01 -9.86 -9.83
N LYS A 8 -22.70 -11.14 -9.58
CA LYS A 8 -21.96 -11.53 -8.39
C LYS A 8 -20.68 -10.69 -8.44
N SER A 9 -20.49 -9.80 -7.48
CA SER A 9 -19.28 -8.98 -7.45
C SER A 9 -18.09 -9.92 -7.25
N GLU A 10 -17.19 -9.98 -8.23
CA GLU A 10 -15.85 -10.57 -8.10
C GLU A 10 -14.95 -9.76 -7.12
N ARG A 11 -15.56 -9.01 -6.18
CA ARG A 11 -14.98 -7.83 -5.52
C ARG A 11 -14.60 -8.02 -4.06
N TYR A 12 -14.96 -9.16 -3.47
CA TYR A 12 -14.61 -9.52 -2.10
C TYR A 12 -13.62 -10.68 -2.15
N ILE A 13 -12.58 -10.63 -1.32
CA ILE A 13 -11.69 -11.78 -1.14
C ILE A 13 -12.52 -12.88 -0.50
N THR A 14 -12.94 -13.87 -1.30
CA THR A 14 -13.56 -15.08 -0.78
C THR A 14 -12.46 -15.92 -0.15
N GLY A 15 -12.30 -15.80 1.16
CA GLY A 15 -11.32 -16.58 1.92
C GLY A 15 -11.68 -18.05 1.98
N SER A 16 -10.72 -18.91 1.65
CA SER A 16 -10.83 -20.35 1.87
C SER A 16 -10.61 -20.71 3.35
N TYR A 17 -9.94 -19.83 4.10
CA TYR A 17 -9.66 -19.98 5.52
C TYR A 17 -10.33 -18.88 6.34
N SER A 18 -10.86 -19.27 7.50
CA SER A 18 -11.40 -18.32 8.47
C SER A 18 -10.27 -17.47 9.06
N ILE A 19 -10.56 -16.18 9.32
CA ILE A 19 -9.71 -15.33 10.15
C ILE A 19 -9.82 -15.82 11.59
N PRO A 20 -8.71 -16.13 12.28
CA PRO A 20 -8.78 -16.52 13.68
C PRO A 20 -9.36 -15.39 14.52
N THR A 21 -10.16 -15.73 15.53
CA THR A 21 -10.86 -14.72 16.34
C THR A 21 -10.61 -14.89 17.82
N PHE A 22 -10.75 -13.78 18.54
CA PHE A 22 -10.94 -13.82 19.98
C PHE A 22 -12.41 -13.60 20.33
N VAL A 23 -12.93 -14.36 21.28
CA VAL A 23 -14.34 -14.27 21.69
C VAL A 23 -14.45 -13.80 23.13
N ALA A 24 -15.61 -13.26 23.50
CA ALA A 24 -15.88 -12.82 24.87
C ALA A 24 -16.73 -13.84 25.67
N LYS A 25 -17.16 -14.95 25.04
CA LYS A 25 -18.11 -15.91 25.60
C LYS A 25 -17.76 -17.35 25.19
N PRO A 26 -17.80 -18.33 26.12
CA PRO A 26 -17.51 -19.74 25.81
C PRO A 26 -18.48 -20.37 24.83
N GLU A 27 -19.76 -20.00 24.88
CA GLU A 27 -20.79 -20.67 24.08
C GLU A 27 -20.63 -20.39 22.57
N LYS A 28 -19.72 -19.50 22.22
CA LYS A 28 -19.34 -19.17 20.84
C LYS A 28 -17.93 -19.63 20.48
N PHE A 29 -17.23 -20.28 21.39
CA PHE A 29 -15.84 -20.69 21.20
C PHE A 29 -15.78 -21.95 20.32
N ASP A 30 -15.18 -21.85 19.15
CA ASP A 30 -14.86 -22.95 18.26
C ASP A 30 -13.35 -23.19 18.28
N LEU A 31 -12.91 -24.30 18.87
CA LEU A 31 -11.49 -24.68 18.99
C LEU A 31 -10.72 -24.63 17.67
N THR A 32 -11.42 -24.81 16.54
CA THR A 32 -10.86 -24.78 15.20
C THR A 32 -10.44 -23.37 14.77
N TYR A 33 -11.19 -22.35 15.17
CA TYR A 33 -11.08 -20.99 14.63
C TYR A 33 -10.75 -19.95 15.70
N ASP A 34 -11.22 -20.15 16.92
CA ASP A 34 -11.00 -19.24 18.03
C ASP A 34 -9.69 -19.54 18.74
N VAL A 35 -9.01 -18.46 19.08
CA VAL A 35 -7.69 -18.49 19.72
C VAL A 35 -7.83 -18.46 21.23
N ALA A 36 -8.64 -17.53 21.74
CA ALA A 36 -8.89 -17.42 23.17
C ALA A 36 -10.23 -16.74 23.47
N ILE A 37 -10.76 -17.08 24.64
CA ILE A 37 -11.84 -16.40 25.32
C ILE A 37 -11.23 -15.28 26.18
N LEU A 38 -11.61 -14.05 25.90
CA LEU A 38 -11.15 -12.84 26.59
C LEU A 38 -12.09 -12.44 27.71
N ARG A 39 -11.55 -12.25 28.91
CA ARG A 39 -12.34 -11.84 30.09
C ARG A 39 -11.59 -10.85 30.96
N ARG A 40 -12.35 -10.02 31.69
CA ARG A 40 -11.79 -9.14 32.71
C ARG A 40 -11.76 -9.84 34.07
N GLY A 41 -10.57 -9.95 34.65
CA GLY A 41 -10.34 -10.55 35.95
C GLY A 41 -10.78 -9.65 37.12
N LYS A 42 -10.70 -10.18 38.34
CA LYS A 42 -10.99 -9.43 39.58
C LYS A 42 -10.04 -8.24 39.79
N ASP A 43 -8.84 -8.32 39.24
CA ASP A 43 -7.82 -7.27 39.23
C ASP A 43 -8.08 -6.17 38.18
N LYS A 44 -9.19 -6.28 37.45
CA LYS A 44 -9.62 -5.40 36.34
C LYS A 44 -8.72 -5.47 35.10
N LYS A 45 -7.78 -6.42 35.03
CA LYS A 45 -6.96 -6.67 33.84
C LYS A 45 -7.64 -7.64 32.89
N LEU A 46 -7.13 -7.71 31.66
CA LEU A 46 -7.56 -8.64 30.63
C LEU A 46 -6.81 -9.96 30.80
N HIS A 47 -7.55 -11.06 30.77
CA HIS A 47 -7.04 -12.41 30.84
C HIS A 47 -7.54 -13.20 29.64
N TYR A 48 -6.76 -14.19 29.25
CA TYR A 48 -6.99 -15.04 28.09
C TYR A 48 -7.25 -16.44 28.59
N PHE A 49 -8.25 -17.10 28.03
CA PHE A 49 -8.60 -18.46 28.38
C PHE A 49 -8.76 -19.29 27.12
N THR A 50 -8.38 -20.56 27.18
CA THR A 50 -8.69 -21.55 26.16
C THR A 50 -9.57 -22.65 26.75
N ILE A 51 -10.14 -23.50 25.90
CA ILE A 51 -10.82 -24.73 26.33
C ILE A 51 -9.85 -25.88 26.08
N ASP A 52 -9.53 -26.63 27.14
CA ASP A 52 -8.74 -27.85 27.02
C ASP A 52 -9.56 -28.94 26.30
N GLU A 53 -9.03 -29.49 25.22
CA GLU A 53 -9.75 -30.44 24.35
C GLU A 53 -10.11 -31.75 25.06
N ASP A 54 -9.29 -32.20 26.01
CA ASP A 54 -9.46 -33.48 26.69
C ASP A 54 -10.46 -33.39 27.85
N THR A 55 -10.47 -32.25 28.54
CA THR A 55 -11.26 -32.06 29.78
C THR A 55 -12.48 -31.17 29.59
N GLU A 56 -12.60 -30.49 28.45
CA GLU A 56 -13.58 -29.43 28.17
C GLU A 56 -13.55 -28.29 29.21
N GLN A 57 -12.47 -28.18 29.98
CA GLN A 57 -12.33 -27.16 31.01
C GLN A 57 -11.70 -25.90 30.45
N GLU A 58 -12.18 -24.77 30.96
CA GLU A 58 -11.58 -23.48 30.66
C GLU A 58 -10.27 -23.31 31.45
N VAL A 59 -9.17 -23.07 30.73
CA VAL A 59 -7.83 -22.91 31.30
C VAL A 59 -7.31 -21.52 30.95
N GLU A 60 -6.78 -20.81 31.95
CA GLU A 60 -6.14 -19.51 31.74
C GLU A 60 -4.79 -19.67 31.03
N ILE A 61 -4.57 -18.90 29.98
CA ILE A 61 -3.32 -18.85 29.20
C ILE A 61 -2.71 -17.46 29.26
N THR A 62 -1.41 -17.36 28.95
CA THR A 62 -0.74 -16.06 28.96
C THR A 62 -1.10 -15.24 27.72
N PRO A 63 -1.01 -13.90 27.78
CA PRO A 63 -1.19 -13.05 26.61
C PRO A 63 -0.28 -13.44 25.44
N GLU A 64 0.98 -13.77 25.72
CA GLU A 64 1.98 -14.14 24.72
C GLU A 64 1.60 -15.44 24.01
N GLN A 65 1.03 -16.40 24.74
CA GLN A 65 0.50 -17.64 24.14
C GLN A 65 -0.67 -17.34 23.21
N ALA A 66 -1.64 -16.56 23.68
CA ALA A 66 -2.82 -16.23 22.88
C ALA A 66 -2.45 -15.44 21.60
N TRP A 67 -1.55 -14.46 21.69
CA TRP A 67 -1.11 -13.70 20.50
C TRP A 67 -0.20 -14.52 19.58
N GLY A 68 0.64 -15.41 20.14
CA GLY A 68 1.41 -16.38 19.38
C GLY A 68 0.50 -17.27 18.53
N ASP A 69 -0.51 -17.89 19.15
CA ASP A 69 -1.47 -18.76 18.46
C ASP A 69 -2.28 -18.00 17.39
N PHE A 70 -2.71 -16.77 17.69
CA PHE A 70 -3.40 -15.92 16.72
C PHE A 70 -2.52 -15.63 15.51
N ARG A 71 -1.29 -15.18 15.75
CA ARG A 71 -0.31 -14.85 14.73
C ARG A 71 -0.01 -16.05 13.84
N GLU A 72 0.31 -17.19 14.44
CA GLU A 72 0.64 -18.41 13.70
C GLU A 72 -0.55 -18.87 12.83
N ARG A 73 -1.76 -18.91 13.39
CA ARG A 73 -2.95 -19.34 12.64
C ARG A 73 -3.32 -18.37 11.52
N LEU A 74 -3.25 -17.05 11.76
CA LEU A 74 -3.56 -16.04 10.75
C LEU A 74 -2.55 -16.13 9.60
N LEU A 75 -1.26 -16.13 9.93
CA LEU A 75 -0.19 -16.12 8.96
C LEU A 75 -0.14 -17.41 8.14
N ALA A 76 -0.21 -18.57 8.79
CA ALA A 76 -0.15 -19.86 8.11
C ALA A 76 -1.37 -20.15 7.23
N ASN A 77 -2.53 -19.54 7.54
CA ASN A 77 -3.78 -19.80 6.84
C ASN A 77 -4.23 -18.60 5.99
N ALA A 78 -5.18 -17.80 6.50
CA ALA A 78 -5.86 -16.77 5.73
C ALA A 78 -4.91 -15.74 5.12
N MET A 79 -3.83 -15.38 5.81
CA MET A 79 -2.85 -14.44 5.27
C MET A 79 -2.11 -15.03 4.07
N SER A 80 -1.51 -16.22 4.22
CA SER A 80 -0.70 -16.85 3.18
C SER A 80 -1.50 -17.36 1.99
N HIS A 81 -2.72 -17.85 2.22
CA HIS A 81 -3.51 -18.54 1.20
C HIS A 81 -4.55 -17.67 0.52
N ASP A 82 -5.06 -16.63 1.21
CA ASP A 82 -6.16 -15.81 0.70
C ASP A 82 -5.73 -14.35 0.51
N ILE A 83 -5.23 -13.70 1.56
CA ILE A 83 -5.00 -12.24 1.61
C ILE A 83 -3.77 -11.84 0.78
N ILE A 84 -2.58 -12.36 1.07
CA ILE A 84 -1.36 -12.02 0.33
C ILE A 84 -1.51 -12.34 -1.16
N PRO A 85 -2.01 -13.53 -1.57
CA PRO A 85 -2.25 -13.80 -2.99
C PRO A 85 -3.23 -12.83 -3.64
N ALA A 86 -4.23 -12.33 -2.91
CA ALA A 86 -5.12 -11.30 -3.43
C ALA A 86 -4.40 -9.95 -3.59
N CYS A 87 -3.62 -9.53 -2.60
CA CYS A 87 -2.80 -8.31 -2.69
C CYS A 87 -1.81 -8.37 -3.85
N LEU A 88 -1.13 -9.50 -4.06
CA LEU A 88 -0.22 -9.68 -5.21
C LEU A 88 -0.94 -9.49 -6.54
N ARG A 89 -2.14 -10.09 -6.71
CA ARG A 89 -2.94 -9.90 -7.93
C ARG A 89 -3.39 -8.45 -8.13
N ILE A 90 -3.72 -7.76 -7.04
CA ILE A 90 -4.11 -6.33 -7.09
C ILE A 90 -2.92 -5.51 -7.54
N LEU A 91 -1.78 -5.65 -6.87
CA LEU A 91 -0.54 -4.93 -7.18
C LEU A 91 -0.06 -5.21 -8.60
N GLU A 92 -0.05 -6.48 -9.03
CA GLU A 92 0.34 -6.87 -10.40
C GLU A 92 -0.58 -6.23 -11.44
N LYS A 93 -1.90 -6.27 -11.23
CA LYS A 93 -2.88 -5.65 -12.13
C LYS A 93 -2.69 -4.14 -12.25
N ASP A 94 -2.31 -3.51 -11.15
CA ASP A 94 -2.04 -2.08 -11.06
C ASP A 94 -0.62 -1.71 -11.58
N GLY A 95 0.16 -2.72 -11.94
CA GLY A 95 1.47 -2.58 -12.60
C GLY A 95 2.63 -2.46 -11.62
N TRP A 96 2.47 -2.90 -10.38
CA TRP A 96 3.52 -2.89 -9.35
C TRP A 96 4.21 -4.24 -9.25
N ASP A 97 5.51 -4.21 -8.96
CA ASP A 97 6.27 -5.40 -8.57
C ASP A 97 6.25 -5.54 -7.05
N CYS A 98 5.93 -6.74 -6.58
CA CYS A 98 5.94 -7.06 -5.16
C CYS A 98 6.07 -8.56 -4.98
N SER A 99 6.93 -8.99 -4.06
CA SER A 99 7.08 -10.40 -3.74
C SER A 99 6.13 -10.84 -2.64
N PHE A 100 5.84 -12.14 -2.59
CA PHE A 100 5.12 -12.74 -1.47
C PHE A 100 5.83 -12.46 -0.15
N ASP A 101 7.16 -12.58 -0.11
CA ASP A 101 7.96 -12.42 1.10
C ASP A 101 7.93 -10.99 1.65
N ASP A 102 7.85 -9.97 0.77
CA ASP A 102 7.68 -8.57 1.19
C ASP A 102 6.36 -8.38 1.93
N LEU A 103 5.25 -8.83 1.33
CA LEU A 103 3.93 -8.73 1.94
C LEU A 103 3.79 -9.62 3.18
N TYR A 104 4.46 -10.76 3.20
CA TYR A 104 4.47 -11.63 4.38
C TYR A 104 5.21 -10.96 5.54
N THR A 105 6.32 -10.30 5.26
CA THR A 105 7.07 -9.51 6.24
C THR A 105 6.26 -8.33 6.75
N ASP A 106 5.55 -7.61 5.87
CA ASP A 106 4.66 -6.52 6.25
C ASP A 106 3.48 -7.01 7.10
N ALA A 107 2.91 -8.17 6.80
CA ALA A 107 1.84 -8.77 7.61
C ALA A 107 2.30 -9.05 9.05
N HIS A 108 3.54 -9.52 9.24
CA HIS A 108 4.12 -9.71 10.58
C HIS A 108 4.14 -8.40 11.37
N PHE A 109 4.66 -7.33 10.77
CA PHE A 109 4.73 -6.04 11.45
C PHE A 109 3.35 -5.45 11.79
N ILE A 110 2.34 -5.62 10.93
CA ILE A 110 0.97 -5.16 11.23
C ILE A 110 0.43 -5.89 12.46
N ILE A 111 0.66 -7.21 12.55
CA ILE A 111 0.22 -8.00 13.69
C ILE A 111 0.94 -7.55 14.97
N ASP A 112 2.25 -7.28 14.90
CA ASP A 112 3.04 -6.75 16.02
C ASP A 112 2.48 -5.41 16.51
N GLU A 113 2.14 -4.49 15.60
CA GLU A 113 1.54 -3.19 15.93
C GLU A 113 0.20 -3.35 16.67
N TYR A 114 -0.65 -4.29 16.23
CA TYR A 114 -1.88 -4.62 16.95
C TYR A 114 -1.61 -5.20 18.34
N GLU A 115 -0.66 -6.11 18.49
CA GLU A 115 -0.30 -6.70 19.78
C GLU A 115 0.20 -5.62 20.77
N GLU A 116 1.05 -4.71 20.31
CA GLU A 116 1.55 -3.57 21.10
C GLU A 116 0.41 -2.62 21.50
N ASP A 117 -0.45 -2.25 20.56
CA ASP A 117 -1.59 -1.39 20.84
C ASP A 117 -2.51 -2.03 21.88
N PHE A 118 -2.85 -3.30 21.72
CA PHE A 118 -3.70 -4.03 22.66
C PHE A 118 -3.09 -4.13 24.06
N SER A 119 -1.78 -4.39 24.14
CA SER A 119 -1.05 -4.48 25.40
C SER A 119 -1.04 -3.15 26.17
N ASN A 120 -1.06 -2.03 25.45
CA ASN A 120 -1.00 -0.68 26.03
C ASN A 120 -2.38 -0.06 26.34
N HIS A 121 -3.48 -0.61 25.80
CA HIS A 121 -4.82 -0.05 25.98
C HIS A 121 -5.45 -0.39 27.35
N LYS A 122 -5.88 0.64 28.09
CA LYS A 122 -6.66 0.53 29.35
C LYS A 122 -8.18 0.31 29.14
N GLY A 123 -8.61 0.03 27.91
CA GLY A 123 -10.01 -0.08 27.47
C GLY A 123 -10.74 -1.34 27.97
N THR A 124 -12.03 -1.48 27.62
CA THR A 124 -12.76 -2.74 27.86
C THR A 124 -12.33 -3.81 26.85
N ALA A 125 -12.30 -5.09 27.25
CA ALA A 125 -11.93 -6.23 26.40
C ALA A 125 -12.61 -6.22 25.02
N LEU A 126 -13.89 -5.85 25.00
CA LEU A 126 -14.72 -5.82 23.79
C LEU A 126 -14.34 -4.67 22.84
N GLN A 127 -13.80 -3.57 23.35
CA GLN A 127 -13.38 -2.44 22.52
C GLN A 127 -12.08 -2.73 21.81
N ALA A 128 -11.14 -3.41 22.47
CA ALA A 128 -9.88 -3.78 21.87
C ALA A 128 -10.10 -4.73 20.68
N ILE A 129 -10.79 -5.87 20.88
CA ILE A 129 -11.07 -6.86 19.80
C ILE A 129 -11.76 -6.24 18.59
N LYS A 130 -12.67 -5.28 18.80
CA LYS A 130 -13.39 -4.60 17.72
C LYS A 130 -12.47 -3.80 16.78
N LEU A 131 -11.24 -3.51 17.18
CA LEU A 131 -10.25 -2.82 16.36
C LEU A 131 -9.48 -3.77 15.45
N LEU A 132 -9.52 -5.08 15.69
CA LEU A 132 -8.90 -6.03 14.77
C LEU A 132 -9.70 -6.10 13.46
N PRO A 133 -9.02 -6.19 12.32
CA PRO A 133 -9.67 -6.43 11.04
C PRO A 133 -10.45 -7.77 11.08
N GLN A 134 -11.72 -7.74 10.67
CA GLN A 134 -12.64 -8.89 10.83
C GLN A 134 -12.82 -9.67 9.53
N HIS A 135 -12.53 -9.03 8.40
CA HIS A 135 -12.67 -9.61 7.08
C HIS A 135 -11.33 -9.65 6.35
N HIS A 136 -11.20 -10.56 5.38
CA HIS A 136 -10.02 -10.66 4.52
C HIS A 136 -9.70 -9.33 3.83
N ASP A 137 -10.73 -8.60 3.40
CA ASP A 137 -10.60 -7.31 2.75
C ASP A 137 -10.02 -6.23 3.69
N ASP A 138 -10.39 -6.24 4.98
CA ASP A 138 -9.85 -5.32 5.97
C ASP A 138 -8.34 -5.55 6.16
N TRP A 139 -7.93 -6.83 6.21
CA TRP A 139 -6.52 -7.22 6.29
C TRP A 139 -5.76 -6.85 5.02
N ALA A 140 -6.34 -7.11 3.84
CA ALA A 140 -5.75 -6.75 2.55
C ALA A 140 -5.53 -5.23 2.45
N THR A 141 -6.50 -4.44 2.91
CA THR A 141 -6.42 -2.98 3.00
C THR A 141 -5.24 -2.54 3.86
N ARG A 142 -5.13 -3.08 5.07
CA ARG A 142 -4.02 -2.76 5.99
C ARG A 142 -2.67 -3.12 5.39
N LEU A 143 -2.60 -4.28 4.74
CA LEU A 143 -1.37 -4.79 4.15
C LEU A 143 -0.89 -3.93 2.97
N ILE A 144 -1.80 -3.58 2.06
CA ILE A 144 -1.48 -2.72 0.91
C ILE A 144 -1.08 -1.31 1.36
N ARG A 145 -1.79 -0.73 2.34
CA ARG A 145 -1.44 0.58 2.91
C ARG A 145 -0.04 0.56 3.50
N ARG A 146 0.29 -0.46 4.28
CA ARG A 146 1.63 -0.62 4.83
C ARG A 146 2.67 -0.72 3.71
N TRP A 147 2.47 -1.64 2.77
CA TRP A 147 3.39 -1.80 1.64
C TRP A 147 3.65 -0.46 0.95
N GLN A 148 2.60 0.32 0.66
CA GLN A 148 2.68 1.65 0.07
C GLN A 148 3.50 2.60 0.94
N ASP A 149 3.22 2.66 2.24
CA ASP A 149 3.91 3.52 3.22
C ASP A 149 5.41 3.21 3.31
N PHE A 150 5.90 2.08 2.78
CA PHE A 150 7.32 1.75 2.73
C PHE A 150 7.94 1.85 1.33
N GLN A 151 7.16 2.23 0.31
CA GLN A 151 7.68 2.38 -1.04
C GLN A 151 8.56 3.62 -1.18
N PRO A 152 9.77 3.51 -1.79
CA PRO A 152 10.65 4.65 -2.01
C PRO A 152 9.97 5.81 -2.75
N PHE A 153 9.18 5.53 -3.78
CA PHE A 153 8.50 6.58 -4.56
C PHE A 153 7.46 7.38 -3.76
N VAL A 154 6.92 6.84 -2.66
CA VAL A 154 6.02 7.57 -1.76
C VAL A 154 6.78 8.61 -0.94
N TRP A 155 7.92 8.20 -0.37
CA TRP A 155 8.75 9.09 0.44
C TRP A 155 9.51 10.13 -0.38
N TYR A 156 9.99 9.73 -1.56
CA TYR A 156 10.90 10.53 -2.37
C TYR A 156 10.20 11.20 -3.56
N GLY A 157 9.11 10.63 -4.09
CA GLY A 157 8.41 11.13 -5.27
C GLY A 157 7.17 11.97 -4.97
N LEU A 158 6.39 11.65 -3.93
CA LEU A 158 5.00 12.14 -3.83
C LEU A 158 4.67 13.05 -2.65
N ARG A 159 5.58 13.21 -1.68
CA ARG A 159 5.31 13.99 -0.46
C ARG A 159 5.06 15.49 -0.71
N GLN A 160 5.26 15.97 -1.94
CA GLN A 160 5.00 17.36 -2.36
C GLN A 160 3.96 17.51 -3.50
N SER A 161 3.41 16.41 -4.02
CA SER A 161 2.40 16.47 -5.10
C SER A 161 0.98 16.48 -4.54
N LYS A 162 -0.02 16.93 -5.31
CA LYS A 162 -1.45 16.84 -4.92
C LYS A 162 -1.98 15.40 -4.90
N PHE A 163 -1.17 14.42 -5.26
CA PHE A 163 -1.50 13.00 -5.31
C PHE A 163 -1.02 12.28 -4.04
N THR A 164 -1.24 12.90 -2.88
CA THR A 164 -0.59 12.53 -1.60
C THR A 164 -0.96 11.16 -1.06
N SER A 165 -1.94 10.48 -1.64
CA SER A 165 -2.06 9.04 -1.48
C SER A 165 -2.67 8.41 -2.71
N PHE A 166 -1.98 7.43 -3.30
CA PHE A 166 -2.61 6.51 -4.27
C PHE A 166 -3.73 5.68 -3.64
N TYR A 167 -3.81 5.69 -2.31
CA TYR A 167 -4.80 5.02 -1.48
C TYR A 167 -5.22 6.00 -0.36
N GLU A 168 -5.80 7.15 -0.71
CA GLU A 168 -6.38 8.03 0.32
C GLU A 168 -7.32 7.19 1.19
N ASP A 169 -7.24 7.42 2.51
CA ASP A 169 -7.90 6.63 3.55
C ASP A 169 -9.15 5.95 2.99
N LEU A 170 -9.08 4.62 2.83
CA LEU A 170 -10.19 3.79 2.36
C LEU A 170 -11.32 3.91 3.40
N ASP A 171 -12.05 5.02 3.33
CA ASP A 171 -13.13 5.39 4.24
C ASP A 171 -14.27 4.41 4.00
N GLU A 172 -14.64 3.70 5.06
CA GLU A 172 -15.62 2.61 5.11
C GLU A 172 -16.99 2.97 4.49
N SER A 173 -17.24 4.25 4.19
CA SER A 173 -18.53 4.76 3.74
C SER A 173 -18.72 4.89 2.22
N ASP A 174 -17.65 4.94 1.41
CA ASP A 174 -17.76 5.06 -0.07
C ASP A 174 -16.96 3.99 -0.86
N VAL A 175 -16.30 3.05 -0.17
CA VAL A 175 -15.43 2.02 -0.77
C VAL A 175 -16.18 0.73 -1.12
N ALA A 176 -17.41 0.84 -1.65
CA ALA A 176 -18.11 -0.34 -2.18
C ALA A 176 -17.52 -0.85 -3.51
N ASP A 177 -16.61 -0.08 -4.13
CA ASP A 177 -16.22 -0.27 -5.53
C ASP A 177 -14.70 -0.32 -5.84
N ARG A 178 -13.76 -0.12 -4.90
CA ARG A 178 -12.31 -0.09 -5.27
C ARG A 178 -11.34 -0.60 -4.19
N PHE A 179 -10.75 -1.77 -4.44
CA PHE A 179 -9.31 -1.97 -4.27
C PHE A 179 -8.65 -1.62 -5.59
N VAL A 180 -8.32 -0.36 -5.82
CA VAL A 180 -7.73 0.06 -7.10
C VAL A 180 -6.64 1.07 -6.83
N CYS A 181 -5.39 0.62 -6.91
CA CYS A 181 -4.21 1.45 -7.01
C CYS A 181 -4.04 1.91 -8.46
N PHE A 182 -4.94 2.75 -8.94
CA PHE A 182 -4.82 3.18 -10.34
C PHE A 182 -3.89 4.39 -10.42
N TYR A 183 -2.62 4.11 -10.73
CA TYR A 183 -1.80 5.09 -11.41
C TYR A 183 -2.14 5.04 -12.90
N ASP A 184 -2.96 6.01 -13.34
CA ASP A 184 -3.16 6.26 -14.76
C ASP A 184 -2.02 7.15 -15.27
N PRO A 185 -1.16 6.67 -16.17
CA PRO A 185 -0.16 7.53 -16.77
C PRO A 185 -0.78 8.57 -17.72
N GLU A 186 -2.01 8.40 -18.22
CA GLU A 186 -2.57 9.28 -19.26
C GLU A 186 -2.68 10.74 -18.82
N GLU A 187 -3.23 11.00 -17.63
CA GLU A 187 -3.39 12.35 -17.08
C GLU A 187 -2.03 13.06 -16.83
N PRO A 188 -1.09 12.49 -16.05
CA PRO A 188 0.20 13.14 -15.82
C PRO A 188 1.00 13.31 -17.12
N LEU A 189 0.96 12.35 -18.05
CA LEU A 189 1.61 12.49 -19.35
C LEU A 189 0.98 13.58 -20.20
N GLY A 190 -0.34 13.76 -20.14
CA GLY A 190 -1.05 14.85 -20.81
C GLY A 190 -0.62 16.22 -20.30
N ILE A 191 -0.53 16.37 -18.97
CA ILE A 191 -0.05 17.60 -18.32
C ILE A 191 1.39 17.90 -18.74
N ILE A 192 2.30 16.91 -18.62
CA ILE A 192 3.70 17.06 -18.99
C ILE A 192 3.83 17.45 -20.46
N ALA A 193 3.10 16.80 -21.36
CA ALA A 193 3.16 17.10 -22.79
C ALA A 193 2.67 18.51 -23.13
N SER A 194 1.56 18.95 -22.52
CA SER A 194 1.04 20.31 -22.70
C SER A 194 2.04 21.35 -22.18
N SER A 195 2.47 21.22 -20.93
CA SER A 195 3.40 22.16 -20.30
C SER A 195 4.75 22.22 -21.02
N PHE A 196 5.24 21.08 -21.53
CA PHE A 196 6.45 21.05 -22.35
C PHE A 196 6.26 21.83 -23.65
N THR A 197 5.15 21.60 -24.35
CA THR A 197 4.86 22.27 -25.63
C THR A 197 4.69 23.78 -25.44
N ASP A 198 4.00 24.20 -24.38
CA ASP A 198 3.81 25.61 -24.02
C ASP A 198 5.15 26.28 -23.73
N LEU A 199 6.02 25.62 -22.97
CA LEU A 199 7.36 26.13 -22.67
C LEU A 199 8.23 26.26 -23.94
N VAL A 200 8.19 25.28 -24.85
CA VAL A 200 8.89 25.36 -26.15
C VAL A 200 8.39 26.55 -26.97
N ASN A 201 7.07 26.76 -27.04
CA ASN A 201 6.48 27.90 -27.75
C ASN A 201 6.87 29.23 -27.10
N HIS A 202 6.91 29.26 -25.77
CA HIS A 202 7.31 30.43 -24.98
C HIS A 202 8.77 30.82 -25.32
N ILE A 203 9.69 29.86 -25.25
CA ILE A 203 11.12 30.05 -25.59
C ILE A 203 11.27 30.54 -27.03
N ASN A 204 10.57 29.91 -27.98
CA ASN A 204 10.62 30.31 -29.40
C ASN A 204 10.06 31.71 -29.65
N SER A 205 9.18 32.21 -28.79
CA SER A 205 8.62 33.57 -28.87
C SER A 205 9.54 34.65 -28.29
N GLY A 206 10.67 34.28 -27.66
CA GLY A 206 11.68 35.20 -27.17
C GLY A 206 11.29 35.98 -25.91
N LYS A 207 10.31 35.51 -25.15
CA LYS A 207 9.95 36.09 -23.83
C LYS A 207 10.96 35.61 -22.77
N GLU A 208 11.30 36.50 -21.83
CA GLU A 208 12.46 36.34 -20.94
C GLU A 208 12.14 35.75 -19.54
N ASP A 209 10.88 35.44 -19.23
CA ASP A 209 10.47 34.97 -17.89
C ASP A 209 9.61 33.70 -17.98
N TRP A 210 10.29 32.54 -17.90
CA TRP A 210 9.68 31.21 -18.04
C TRP A 210 10.10 30.25 -16.90
N ASP A 211 10.72 30.77 -15.84
CA ASP A 211 11.25 29.97 -14.73
C ASP A 211 10.15 29.24 -13.95
N GLU A 212 8.98 29.85 -13.74
CA GLU A 212 7.86 29.21 -13.06
C GLU A 212 7.28 28.03 -13.86
N GLU A 213 7.13 28.19 -15.17
CA GLU A 213 6.65 27.15 -16.08
C GLU A 213 7.65 25.98 -16.15
N ARG A 214 8.95 26.30 -16.27
CA ARG A 214 10.04 25.32 -16.20
C ARG A 214 10.03 24.54 -14.89
N ASN A 215 9.92 25.23 -13.76
CA ASN A 215 9.93 24.59 -12.45
C ASN A 215 8.69 23.70 -12.24
N SER A 216 7.54 24.09 -12.78
CA SER A 216 6.32 23.29 -12.72
C SER A 216 6.44 22.01 -13.54
N LEU A 217 6.96 22.11 -14.77
CA LEU A 217 7.27 20.96 -15.63
C LEU A 217 8.34 20.06 -15.02
N LYS A 218 9.39 20.64 -14.44
CA LYS A 218 10.45 19.92 -13.72
C LYS A 218 9.87 19.07 -12.60
N ARG A 219 8.96 19.61 -11.79
CA ARG A 219 8.28 18.84 -10.72
C ARG A 219 7.42 17.71 -11.27
N ALA A 220 6.66 17.96 -12.33
CA ALA A 220 5.86 16.90 -12.94
C ALA A 220 6.73 15.75 -13.50
N ILE A 221 7.88 16.08 -14.11
CA ILE A 221 8.86 15.09 -14.56
C ILE A 221 9.52 14.39 -13.37
N TYR A 222 9.83 15.11 -12.29
CA TYR A 222 10.36 14.53 -11.05
C TYR A 222 9.41 13.45 -10.48
N ASP A 223 8.12 13.76 -10.36
CA ASP A 223 7.11 12.79 -9.90
C ASP A 223 7.06 11.58 -10.84
N LEU A 224 7.02 11.80 -12.16
CA LEU A 224 6.99 10.74 -13.16
C LEU A 224 8.21 9.80 -13.06
N ILE A 225 9.42 10.35 -13.02
CA ILE A 225 10.64 9.53 -13.02
C ILE A 225 10.93 8.85 -11.68
N THR A 226 10.32 9.31 -10.59
CA THR A 226 10.39 8.61 -9.30
C THR A 226 9.38 7.47 -9.25
N ILE A 227 8.21 7.61 -9.89
CA ILE A 227 7.18 6.56 -9.90
C ILE A 227 7.46 5.49 -10.97
N ALA A 228 7.63 5.91 -12.22
CA ALA A 228 7.65 5.02 -13.40
C ALA A 228 8.66 3.87 -13.31
N PRO A 229 9.89 4.04 -12.80
CA PRO A 229 10.86 2.94 -12.69
C PRO A 229 10.42 1.82 -11.74
N SER A 230 9.52 2.11 -10.79
CA SER A 230 8.98 1.13 -9.84
C SER A 230 7.82 0.31 -10.41
N ARG A 231 7.38 0.62 -11.64
CA ARG A 231 6.28 -0.07 -12.31
C ARG A 231 6.82 -1.17 -13.22
N ASN A 232 6.11 -2.30 -13.24
CA ASN A 232 6.33 -3.41 -14.17
C ASN A 232 6.04 -3.04 -15.63
N ASN A 233 5.26 -1.98 -15.87
CA ASN A 233 4.98 -1.45 -17.20
C ASN A 233 5.06 0.08 -17.19
N ASN A 234 6.13 0.62 -17.77
CA ASN A 234 6.41 2.05 -17.86
C ASN A 234 6.75 2.51 -19.30
N GLN A 235 6.38 1.70 -20.30
CA GLN A 235 6.73 1.95 -21.69
C GLN A 235 6.05 3.19 -22.25
N GLN A 236 4.82 3.48 -21.82
CA GLN A 236 4.07 4.67 -22.24
C GLN A 236 4.78 5.96 -21.79
N GLU A 237 5.23 5.99 -20.55
CA GLU A 237 5.97 7.09 -19.95
C GLU A 237 7.29 7.30 -20.69
N LEU A 238 8.02 6.21 -20.95
CA LEU A 238 9.26 6.23 -21.71
C LEU A 238 9.08 6.77 -23.13
N ASP A 239 8.08 6.27 -23.86
CA ASP A 239 7.80 6.67 -25.23
C ASP A 239 7.37 8.14 -25.31
N LYS A 240 6.57 8.61 -24.33
CA LYS A 240 6.16 10.01 -24.27
C LYS A 240 7.35 10.93 -24.01
N LEU A 241 8.23 10.59 -23.06
CA LEU A 241 9.43 11.40 -22.80
C LEU A 241 10.37 11.43 -24.02
N LYS A 242 10.51 10.32 -24.75
CA LYS A 242 11.24 10.30 -26.03
C LYS A 242 10.61 11.17 -27.11
N GLU A 243 9.28 11.18 -27.21
CA GLU A 243 8.55 12.06 -28.11
C GLU A 243 8.85 13.53 -27.80
N LEU A 244 8.76 13.92 -26.52
CA LEU A 244 9.06 15.29 -26.07
C LEU A 244 10.54 15.66 -26.32
N LYS A 245 11.47 14.73 -26.12
CA LYS A 245 12.90 14.93 -26.44
C LYS A 245 13.10 15.29 -27.90
N ARG A 246 12.40 14.61 -28.82
CA ARG A 246 12.47 14.90 -30.26
C ARG A 246 11.91 16.29 -30.62
N LEU A 247 10.99 16.83 -29.82
CA LEU A 247 10.46 18.18 -30.01
C LEU A 247 11.49 19.25 -29.60
N ASN A 248 12.16 19.07 -28.47
CA ASN A 248 13.25 19.95 -28.04
C ASN A 248 14.24 19.21 -27.13
N ASP A 249 15.32 18.73 -27.73
CA ASP A 249 16.32 17.90 -27.06
C ASP A 249 17.06 18.64 -25.95
N GLN A 250 17.46 19.89 -26.22
CA GLN A 250 18.19 20.71 -25.28
C GLN A 250 17.37 21.00 -24.02
N LEU A 251 16.08 21.34 -24.19
CA LEU A 251 15.19 21.64 -23.08
C LEU A 251 14.94 20.39 -22.21
N LEU A 252 14.56 19.27 -22.82
CA LEU A 252 14.25 18.08 -22.04
C LEU A 252 15.50 17.50 -21.36
N SER A 253 16.64 17.48 -22.04
CA SER A 253 17.89 16.98 -21.45
C SER A 253 18.29 17.81 -20.23
N GLY A 254 18.22 19.14 -20.33
CA GLY A 254 18.51 20.02 -19.19
C GLY A 254 17.53 19.84 -18.03
N ILE A 255 16.25 19.52 -18.29
CA ILE A 255 15.30 19.21 -17.22
C ILE A 255 15.63 17.84 -16.59
N LEU A 256 15.92 16.81 -17.39
CA LEU A 256 16.24 15.48 -16.88
C LEU A 256 17.52 15.48 -16.05
N GLU A 257 18.56 16.21 -16.47
CA GLU A 257 19.78 16.43 -15.69
C GLU A 257 19.48 17.08 -14.33
N ASP A 258 18.75 18.20 -14.33
CA ASP A 258 18.35 18.90 -13.10
C ASP A 258 17.53 18.02 -12.15
N VAL A 259 16.63 17.18 -12.69
CA VAL A 259 15.80 16.28 -11.90
C VAL A 259 16.66 15.14 -11.34
N LEU A 260 17.55 14.55 -12.13
CA LEU A 260 18.47 13.50 -11.66
C LEU A 260 19.39 14.00 -10.54
N ASP A 261 19.93 15.22 -10.67
CA ASP A 261 20.76 15.83 -9.64
C ASP A 261 19.96 16.07 -8.35
N GLU A 262 18.69 16.48 -8.46
CA GLU A 262 17.80 16.65 -7.31
C GLU A 262 17.49 15.33 -6.61
N VAL A 263 17.17 14.27 -7.37
CA VAL A 263 16.94 12.92 -6.83
C VAL A 263 18.20 12.41 -6.11
N LYS A 264 19.39 12.56 -6.72
CA LYS A 264 20.67 12.15 -6.11
C LYS A 264 21.00 12.91 -4.84
N GLY A 265 20.61 14.18 -4.78
CA GLY A 265 20.79 15.06 -3.63
C GLY A 265 19.86 14.77 -2.44
N HIS A 266 18.81 13.95 -2.62
CA HIS A 266 17.79 13.78 -1.59
C HIS A 266 18.33 12.98 -0.38
N PRO A 267 18.28 13.56 0.84
CA PRO A 267 18.69 12.85 2.05
C PRO A 267 17.72 11.67 2.29
N GLY A 268 18.24 10.44 2.23
CA GLY A 268 17.47 9.20 2.34
C GLY A 268 17.70 8.22 1.20
N LEU A 269 18.03 8.70 -0.01
CA LEU A 269 18.34 7.83 -1.16
C LEU A 269 19.78 7.28 -1.14
N GLN A 270 20.67 7.88 -0.34
CA GLN A 270 22.07 7.46 -0.18
C GLN A 270 22.25 6.01 0.34
N GLY A 271 21.20 5.40 0.89
CA GLY A 271 21.17 3.99 1.32
C GLY A 271 20.30 3.06 0.46
N LYS A 272 19.63 3.57 -0.58
CA LYS A 272 18.72 2.80 -1.46
C LYS A 272 19.31 2.72 -2.87
N THR A 273 20.49 2.10 -2.97
CA THR A 273 21.31 2.05 -4.20
C THR A 273 20.61 1.38 -5.39
N SER A 274 19.76 0.37 -5.13
CA SER A 274 18.98 -0.29 -6.19
C SER A 274 17.97 0.67 -6.82
N TYR A 275 17.17 1.36 -6.00
CA TYR A 275 16.12 2.25 -6.49
C TYR A 275 16.68 3.46 -7.27
N LEU A 276 17.79 4.06 -6.80
CA LEU A 276 18.46 5.10 -7.58
C LEU A 276 18.99 4.56 -8.92
N SER A 277 19.54 3.34 -8.93
CA SER A 277 19.99 2.69 -10.16
C SER A 277 18.83 2.43 -11.14
N ASP A 278 17.63 2.12 -10.65
CA ASP A 278 16.45 1.93 -11.50
C ASP A 278 15.99 3.25 -12.14
N ILE A 279 16.04 4.35 -11.39
CA ILE A 279 15.78 5.70 -11.92
C ILE A 279 16.82 6.07 -12.99
N GLU A 280 18.11 5.88 -12.72
CA GLU A 280 19.18 6.18 -13.70
C GLU A 280 19.04 5.33 -14.97
N LYS A 281 18.71 4.04 -14.81
CA LYS A 281 18.43 3.15 -15.93
C LYS A 281 17.19 3.58 -16.73
N PHE A 282 16.16 4.09 -16.06
CA PHE A 282 14.98 4.61 -16.75
C PHE A 282 15.33 5.87 -17.55
N VAL A 283 16.04 6.83 -16.95
CA VAL A 283 16.39 8.09 -17.62
C VAL A 283 17.36 7.87 -18.78
N SER A 284 18.37 7.00 -18.63
CA SER A 284 19.30 6.66 -19.72
C SER A 284 18.63 5.98 -20.92
N GLN A 285 17.44 5.41 -20.76
CA GLN A 285 16.68 4.89 -21.89
C GLN A 285 15.98 5.99 -22.70
N ILE A 286 15.83 7.21 -22.14
CA ILE A 286 15.27 8.38 -22.81
C ILE A 286 16.33 9.09 -23.67
N GLU A 287 17.60 9.04 -23.22
CA GLU A 287 18.79 9.58 -23.89
C GLU A 287 19.03 8.98 -25.27
#